data_AF-A0A2G4SVU4-F1
#
_entry.id   AF-A0A2G4SVU4-F1
#
_cell.length_a   1.000
_cell.length_b   1.000
_cell.length_c   1.000
_cell.angle_alpha   90.00
_cell.angle_beta   90.00
_cell.angle_gamma   90.00
#
_symmetry.space_group_name_H-M   'P 1'
#
loop_
_entity.id
_entity.type
_entity.pdbx_description
1 polymer ?
#
loop_
_entity_poly.entity_id
_entity_poly.type
_entity_poly.pdbx_seq_one_letter_code
_entity_poly.pdbx_strand_id
1 'polypeptide(L)'
;MIGTGAVVSRHICRWSPYLVQLHYEKDPLSFAIKTYYFMRIVTYIAAFGGGVCILRRFTKDILKIRKGDYSLFKGKRNNRIDIDDAIRFLGVFIGFGFTGTLYLMLEVSLIGTFITMLIQLDVLREVLLKQLGYGAYFASFFVAIIVQFLQKRVTNLVFIESRTRFMIYHRAPFLHYWYFMMLTSMTKALISYFLRTLKLALRYPMYSLRVDRNAETWSVRNGDAGFTAYSGMILADHEYNNPIALAFIECILDCILRSFQKSPLSKYFIFGDHKRKLCEYHIKSSHNLIKSENLKNNSTKDSIKKTSSDVKEEQTVSSRRARNRWFLAYTLVNNPQLRADRQREEIEIQITTE
;
A
#
# COMPACT_ATOMS: atom_id res chain seq x y z
N MET A 1 35.90 26.94 -6.58
CA MET A 1 34.82 27.46 -7.45
C MET A 1 33.49 27.72 -6.72
N ILE A 2 33.31 27.26 -5.48
CA ILE A 2 32.27 27.78 -4.56
C ILE A 2 33.04 28.51 -3.46
N GLY A 3 33.16 29.84 -3.54
CA GLY A 3 33.98 30.59 -2.57
C GLY A 3 34.39 31.99 -2.99
N THR A 4 34.21 32.38 -4.25
CA THR A 4 34.61 33.71 -4.73
C THR A 4 33.47 34.36 -5.50
N GLY A 5 32.42 34.86 -4.81
CA GLY A 5 31.43 35.79 -5.37
C GLY A 5 30.90 35.49 -6.77
N ALA A 6 30.93 34.21 -7.19
CA ALA A 6 30.79 33.87 -8.59
C ALA A 6 29.30 33.82 -8.86
N VAL A 7 28.81 34.90 -9.47
CA VAL A 7 27.49 34.96 -10.09
C VAL A 7 27.30 33.66 -10.86
N VAL A 8 26.40 32.79 -10.39
CA VAL A 8 26.05 31.55 -11.09
C VAL A 8 25.69 31.94 -12.52
N SER A 9 26.34 31.32 -13.50
CA SER A 9 26.23 31.70 -14.91
C SER A 9 24.76 31.85 -15.32
N ARG A 10 24.39 33.03 -15.83
CA ARG A 10 23.00 33.39 -16.19
C ARG A 10 22.34 32.37 -17.11
N HIS A 11 23.14 31.67 -17.92
CA HIS A 11 22.64 30.64 -18.82
C HIS A 11 22.17 29.40 -18.06
N ILE A 12 22.83 28.97 -16.98
CA ILE A 12 22.46 27.72 -16.27
C ILE A 12 21.19 27.93 -15.42
N CYS A 13 21.04 29.11 -14.78
CA CYS A 13 19.85 29.47 -14.01
C CYS A 13 18.60 29.67 -14.87
N ARG A 14 18.75 29.98 -16.17
CA ARG A 14 17.61 30.16 -17.09
C ARG A 14 16.94 28.85 -17.51
N TRP A 15 17.71 27.75 -17.52
CA TRP A 15 17.25 26.44 -18.00
C TRP A 15 16.54 25.61 -16.94
N SER A 16 16.62 26.01 -15.66
CA SER A 16 15.86 25.32 -14.62
C SER A 16 15.28 26.34 -13.63
N PRO A 17 13.95 26.35 -13.41
CA PRO A 17 13.34 27.16 -12.35
C PRO A 17 13.88 26.80 -10.96
N TYR A 18 14.52 25.63 -10.82
CA TYR A 18 15.19 25.12 -9.62
C TYR A 18 16.44 25.92 -9.22
N LEU A 19 17.21 26.43 -10.20
CA LEU A 19 18.46 27.16 -9.94
C LEU A 19 18.26 28.68 -9.89
N VAL A 20 17.04 29.16 -10.12
CA VAL A 20 16.70 30.60 -10.08
C VAL A 20 16.80 31.15 -8.66
N GLN A 21 16.49 30.36 -7.63
CA GLN A 21 16.65 30.76 -6.22
C GLN A 21 18.12 31.00 -5.81
N LEU A 22 19.07 30.44 -6.57
CA LEU A 22 20.49 30.65 -6.34
C LEU A 22 21.00 31.96 -6.97
N HIS A 23 20.15 32.67 -7.72
CA HIS A 23 20.50 33.94 -8.32
C HIS A 23 20.30 35.07 -7.30
N TYR A 24 21.31 35.93 -7.17
CA TYR A 24 21.19 37.18 -6.43
C TYR A 24 20.32 38.13 -7.24
N GLU A 25 19.15 38.47 -6.71
CA GLU A 25 18.21 39.38 -7.36
C GLU A 25 18.06 40.63 -6.50
N LYS A 26 18.27 41.80 -7.12
CA LYS A 26 18.29 43.09 -6.41
C LYS A 26 16.91 43.50 -5.91
N ASP A 27 15.86 42.98 -6.54
CA ASP A 27 14.46 43.27 -6.22
C ASP A 27 13.85 42.14 -5.36
N PRO A 28 13.48 42.41 -4.10
CA PRO A 28 12.95 41.39 -3.19
C PRO A 28 11.60 40.82 -3.65
N LEU A 29 10.81 41.62 -4.38
CA LEU A 29 9.51 41.22 -4.90
C LEU A 29 9.65 40.19 -6.04
N SER A 30 10.59 40.38 -6.97
CA SER A 30 10.86 39.43 -8.06
C SER A 30 11.29 38.07 -7.50
N PHE A 31 12.14 38.10 -6.48
CA PHE A 31 12.61 36.91 -5.77
C PHE A 31 11.47 36.13 -5.08
N ALA A 32 10.58 36.83 -4.38
CA ALA A 32 9.42 36.24 -3.71
C ALA A 32 8.46 35.58 -4.71
N ILE A 33 8.18 36.25 -5.84
CA ILE A 33 7.32 35.73 -6.90
C ILE A 33 7.89 34.44 -7.50
N LYS A 34 9.19 34.40 -7.79
CA LYS A 34 9.86 33.20 -8.33
C LYS A 34 9.86 32.04 -7.34
N THR A 35 10.10 32.32 -6.05
CA THR A 35 10.04 31.33 -4.97
C THR A 35 8.63 30.74 -4.81
N TYR A 36 7.60 31.58 -4.93
CA TYR A 36 6.21 31.13 -4.93
C TYR A 36 5.88 30.21 -6.11
N TYR A 37 6.31 30.57 -7.34
CA TYR A 37 6.12 29.70 -8.50
C TYR A 37 6.84 28.35 -8.34
N PHE A 38 8.06 28.37 -7.80
CA PHE A 38 8.81 27.15 -7.51
C PHE A 38 8.06 26.24 -6.53
N MET A 39 7.61 26.80 -5.40
CA MET A 39 6.82 26.09 -4.39
C MET A 39 5.57 25.44 -5.01
N ARG A 40 4.85 26.17 -5.89
CA ARG A 40 3.68 25.63 -6.60
C ARG A 40 4.02 24.43 -7.47
N ILE A 41 5.08 24.51 -8.28
CA ILE A 41 5.51 23.42 -9.15
C ILE A 41 5.85 22.17 -8.33
N VAL A 42 6.65 22.32 -7.27
CA VAL A 42 7.01 21.21 -6.36
C VAL A 42 5.76 20.59 -5.75
N THR A 43 4.82 21.40 -5.28
CA THR A 43 3.58 20.92 -4.67
C THR A 43 2.71 20.15 -5.68
N TYR A 44 2.59 20.64 -6.92
CA TYR A 44 1.82 19.93 -7.95
C TYR A 44 2.46 18.59 -8.34
N ILE A 45 3.78 18.55 -8.49
CA ILE A 45 4.51 17.30 -8.78
C ILE A 45 4.34 16.30 -7.63
N ALA A 46 4.46 16.76 -6.38
CA ALA A 46 4.28 15.93 -5.20
C ALA A 46 2.83 15.41 -5.09
N ALA A 47 1.83 16.25 -5.33
CA ALA A 47 0.43 15.86 -5.30
C ALA A 47 0.09 14.82 -6.38
N PHE A 48 0.50 15.09 -7.63
CA PHE A 48 0.28 14.17 -8.74
C PHE A 48 1.02 12.84 -8.55
N GLY A 49 2.31 12.91 -8.21
CA GLY A 49 3.13 11.72 -7.93
C GLY A 49 2.60 10.91 -6.75
N GLY A 50 2.12 11.58 -5.70
CA GLY A 50 1.45 10.97 -4.55
C GLY A 50 0.21 10.18 -4.96
N GLY A 51 -0.69 10.80 -5.73
CA GLY A 51 -1.91 10.14 -6.23
C GLY A 51 -1.62 8.90 -7.07
N VAL A 52 -0.70 8.99 -8.04
CA VAL A 52 -0.29 7.84 -8.87
C VAL A 52 0.29 6.70 -8.01
N CYS A 53 1.08 7.04 -6.99
CA CYS A 53 1.64 6.05 -6.08
C CYS A 53 0.56 5.35 -5.23
N ILE A 54 -0.44 6.09 -4.76
CA ILE A 54 -1.57 5.54 -3.99
C ILE A 54 -2.36 4.55 -4.84
N LEU A 55 -2.67 4.90 -6.10
CA LEU A 55 -3.38 4.01 -7.02
C LEU A 55 -2.63 2.69 -7.23
N ARG A 56 -1.34 2.78 -7.55
CA ARG A 56 -0.49 1.58 -7.73
C ARG A 56 -0.42 0.74 -6.45
N ARG A 57 -0.38 1.39 -5.28
CA ARG A 57 -0.32 0.72 -3.99
C ARG A 57 -1.63 0.02 -3.68
N PHE A 58 -2.76 0.69 -3.87
CA PHE A 58 -4.09 0.13 -3.70
C PHE A 58 -4.27 -1.15 -4.51
N THR A 59 -3.95 -1.15 -5.80
CA THR A 59 -4.03 -2.36 -6.65
C THR A 59 -3.16 -3.49 -6.11
N LYS A 60 -1.96 -3.18 -5.60
CA LYS A 60 -1.05 -4.19 -5.04
C LYS A 60 -1.58 -4.76 -3.72
N ASP A 61 -2.10 -3.92 -2.84
CA ASP A 61 -2.51 -4.31 -1.50
C ASP A 61 -3.84 -5.07 -1.52
N ILE A 62 -4.81 -4.67 -2.37
CA ILE A 62 -6.06 -5.44 -2.55
C ILE A 62 -5.77 -6.84 -3.11
N LEU A 63 -4.83 -6.98 -4.05
CA LEU A 63 -4.44 -8.28 -4.59
C LEU A 63 -3.77 -9.19 -3.55
N LYS A 64 -2.98 -8.61 -2.64
CA LYS A 64 -2.36 -9.37 -1.53
C LYS A 64 -3.41 -9.90 -0.57
N ILE A 65 -4.35 -9.04 -0.18
CA ILE A 65 -5.41 -9.40 0.76
C ILE A 65 -6.33 -10.46 0.14
N ARG A 66 -6.68 -10.33 -1.15
CA ARG A 66 -7.45 -11.36 -1.87
C ARG A 66 -6.72 -12.71 -1.98
N LYS A 67 -5.38 -12.74 -1.91
CA LYS A 67 -4.58 -13.96 -1.81
C LYS A 67 -4.50 -14.53 -0.38
N GLY A 68 -5.03 -13.82 0.62
CA GLY A 68 -4.88 -14.17 2.04
C GLY A 68 -3.58 -13.67 2.69
N ASP A 69 -2.78 -12.84 2.00
CA ASP A 69 -1.61 -12.18 2.61
C ASP A 69 -2.08 -10.96 3.42
N TYR A 70 -2.33 -11.18 4.70
CA TYR A 70 -2.70 -10.14 5.68
C TYR A 70 -1.46 -9.47 6.31
N SER A 71 -0.30 -9.43 5.65
CA SER A 71 0.90 -8.74 6.17
C SER A 71 0.65 -7.27 6.53
N LEU A 72 -0.29 -6.61 5.83
CA LEU A 72 -0.75 -5.27 6.16
C LEU A 72 -1.42 -5.19 7.55
N PHE A 73 -1.95 -6.28 8.09
CA PHE A 73 -2.71 -6.33 9.34
C PHE A 73 -2.00 -7.16 10.42
N LYS A 74 -0.67 -7.07 10.52
CA LYS A 74 0.15 -7.91 11.44
C LYS A 74 0.00 -9.41 11.16
N GLY A 75 -0.33 -9.79 9.92
CA GLY A 75 -0.57 -11.17 9.52
C GLY A 75 -1.88 -11.76 10.03
N LYS A 76 -2.78 -10.94 10.61
CA LYS A 76 -4.05 -11.41 11.18
C LYS A 76 -5.23 -10.94 10.33
N ARG A 77 -6.14 -11.87 9.99
CA ARG A 77 -7.43 -11.56 9.35
C ARG A 77 -8.34 -10.76 10.30
N ASN A 78 -8.48 -11.23 11.54
CA ASN A 78 -9.21 -10.52 12.59
C ASN A 78 -8.28 -9.51 13.26
N ASN A 79 -8.34 -8.27 12.79
CA ASN A 79 -7.64 -7.14 13.38
C ASN A 79 -8.64 -6.18 14.03
N ARG A 80 -8.15 -5.21 14.80
CA ARG A 80 -8.97 -4.19 15.49
C ARG A 80 -9.50 -3.07 14.57
N ILE A 81 -9.62 -3.34 13.27
CA ILE A 81 -10.03 -2.32 12.30
C ILE A 81 -11.51 -2.51 12.05
N ASP A 82 -12.26 -1.43 12.20
CA ASP A 82 -13.71 -1.45 12.16
C ASP A 82 -14.23 -0.94 10.82
N ILE A 83 -15.50 -1.21 10.53
CA ILE A 83 -16.16 -0.69 9.32
C ILE A 83 -16.29 0.84 9.35
N ASP A 84 -16.32 1.43 10.54
CA ASP A 84 -16.34 2.89 10.73
C ASP A 84 -15.07 3.56 10.17
N ASP A 85 -13.90 2.89 10.27
CA ASP A 85 -12.66 3.37 9.65
C ASP A 85 -12.80 3.47 8.12
N ALA A 86 -13.53 2.53 7.50
CA ALA A 86 -13.79 2.54 6.06
C ALA A 86 -14.71 3.69 5.64
N ILE A 87 -15.75 4.00 6.44
CA ILE A 87 -16.70 5.09 6.16
C ILE A 87 -15.99 6.45 6.19
N ARG A 88 -15.07 6.63 7.14
CA ARG A 88 -14.31 7.87 7.32
C ARG A 88 -13.27 8.10 6.21
N PHE A 89 -12.91 7.07 5.44
CA PHE A 89 -11.81 7.12 4.48
C PHE A 89 -11.87 8.31 3.52
N LEU A 90 -13.01 8.58 2.89
CA LEU A 90 -13.09 9.66 1.89
C LEU A 90 -12.85 11.04 2.52
N GLY A 91 -13.41 11.28 3.71
CA GLY A 91 -13.20 12.52 4.45
C GLY A 91 -11.75 12.69 4.91
N VAL A 92 -11.16 11.62 5.44
CA VAL A 92 -9.74 11.59 5.83
C VAL A 92 -8.83 11.78 4.62
N PHE A 93 -9.14 11.16 3.48
CA PHE A 93 -8.37 11.29 2.25
C PHE A 93 -8.33 12.73 1.73
N ILE A 94 -9.49 13.40 1.67
CA ILE A 94 -9.57 14.81 1.28
C ILE A 94 -8.88 15.70 2.31
N GLY A 95 -9.10 15.43 3.60
CA GLY A 95 -8.50 16.19 4.70
C GLY A 95 -6.97 16.15 4.70
N PHE A 96 -6.38 14.96 4.57
CA PHE A 96 -4.92 14.78 4.44
C PHE A 96 -4.39 15.36 3.13
N GLY A 97 -5.15 15.29 2.04
CA GLY A 97 -4.78 15.97 0.78
C GLY A 97 -4.67 17.49 0.95
N PHE A 98 -5.67 18.12 1.57
CA PHE A 98 -5.67 19.56 1.80
C PHE A 98 -4.63 19.99 2.84
N THR A 99 -4.63 19.37 4.02
CA THR A 99 -3.68 19.72 5.09
C THR A 99 -2.23 19.38 4.72
N GLY A 100 -2.02 18.24 4.06
CA GLY A 100 -0.72 17.82 3.57
C GLY A 100 -0.16 18.73 2.48
N THR A 101 -0.99 19.25 1.57
CA THR A 101 -0.53 20.26 0.59
C THR A 101 -0.15 21.58 1.25
N LEU A 102 -0.94 22.08 2.21
CA LEU A 102 -0.59 23.28 2.97
C LEU A 102 0.72 23.12 3.75
N TYR A 103 0.89 21.99 4.41
CA TYR A 103 2.11 21.68 5.15
C TYR A 103 3.34 21.62 4.23
N LEU A 104 3.22 20.96 3.08
CA LEU A 104 4.29 20.90 2.08
C LEU A 104 4.65 22.29 1.53
N MET A 105 3.65 23.14 1.26
CA MET A 105 3.89 24.52 0.83
C MET A 105 4.67 25.32 1.88
N LEU A 106 4.24 25.26 3.14
CA LEU A 106 4.89 25.96 4.24
C LEU A 106 6.34 25.51 4.39
N GLU A 107 6.60 24.21 4.33
CA GLU A 107 7.95 23.68 4.51
C GLU A 107 8.88 23.98 3.34
N VAL A 108 8.42 23.82 2.09
CA VAL A 108 9.21 24.20 0.92
C VAL A 108 9.53 25.70 0.96
N SER A 109 8.62 26.53 1.47
CA SER A 109 8.85 27.95 1.70
C SER A 109 9.91 28.20 2.79
N LEU A 110 9.84 27.51 3.94
CA LEU A 110 10.84 27.62 5.01
C LEU A 110 12.23 27.15 4.57
N ILE A 111 12.32 26.00 3.88
CA ILE A 111 13.57 25.48 3.33
C ILE A 111 14.11 26.42 2.26
N GLY A 112 13.25 26.90 1.36
CA GLY A 112 13.63 27.83 0.30
C GLY A 112 14.18 29.14 0.87
N THR A 113 13.46 29.75 1.81
CA THR A 113 13.89 30.98 2.49
C THR A 113 15.20 30.79 3.27
N PHE A 114 15.39 29.66 3.95
CA PHE A 114 16.65 29.34 4.62
C PHE A 114 17.82 29.22 3.64
N ILE A 115 17.64 28.51 2.52
CA ILE A 115 18.67 28.39 1.47
C ILE A 115 19.01 29.77 0.90
N THR A 116 18.01 30.62 0.68
CA THR A 116 18.24 31.93 0.07
C THR A 116 18.87 32.90 1.06
N MET A 117 18.51 32.81 2.35
CA MET A 117 19.18 33.52 3.43
C MET A 117 20.67 33.16 3.48
N LEU A 118 21.01 31.87 3.35
CA LEU A 118 22.41 31.39 3.31
C LEU A 118 23.21 31.92 2.11
N ILE A 119 22.56 32.15 0.97
CA ILE A 119 23.21 32.60 -0.27
C ILE A 119 23.36 34.12 -0.30
N GLN A 120 22.30 34.84 0.10
CA GLN A 120 22.20 36.29 -0.08
C GLN A 120 22.86 37.08 1.06
N LEU A 121 22.85 36.57 2.30
CA LEU A 121 23.50 37.27 3.41
C LEU A 121 24.97 36.90 3.45
N ASP A 122 25.80 37.79 2.90
CA ASP A 122 27.26 37.65 2.90
C ASP A 122 27.82 37.44 4.31
N VAL A 123 27.29 38.18 5.30
CA VAL A 123 27.67 38.04 6.73
C VAL A 123 27.39 36.62 7.23
N LEU A 124 26.21 36.08 6.90
CA LEU A 124 25.81 34.76 7.39
C LEU A 124 26.62 33.67 6.69
N ARG A 125 26.86 33.81 5.38
CA ARG A 125 27.74 32.92 4.60
C ARG A 125 29.16 32.91 5.16
N GLU A 126 29.73 34.07 5.43
CA GLU A 126 31.11 34.20 5.92
C GLU A 126 31.26 33.67 7.35
N VAL A 127 30.31 33.96 8.25
CA VAL A 127 30.30 33.38 9.61
C VAL A 127 30.23 31.86 9.53
N LEU A 128 29.36 31.32 8.68
CA LEU A 128 29.13 29.89 8.54
C LEU A 128 30.34 29.21 7.88
N LEU A 129 30.93 29.78 6.83
CA LEU A 129 32.18 29.28 6.23
C LEU A 129 33.37 29.39 7.19
N LYS A 130 33.43 30.43 8.02
CA LYS A 130 34.49 30.58 9.03
C LYS A 130 34.35 29.54 10.14
N GLN A 131 33.14 29.25 10.61
CA GLN A 131 32.89 28.24 11.65
C GLN A 131 32.95 26.80 11.14
N LEU A 132 32.32 26.50 9.99
CA LEU A 132 32.21 25.15 9.42
C LEU A 132 33.30 24.80 8.41
N GLY A 133 33.90 25.77 7.73
CA GLY A 133 34.89 25.53 6.67
C GLY A 133 36.34 25.70 7.12
N TYR A 134 36.63 26.74 7.90
CA TYR A 134 37.99 27.07 8.37
C TYR A 134 38.23 26.82 9.87
N GLY A 135 37.19 26.41 10.60
CA GLY A 135 37.27 26.14 12.04
C GLY A 135 37.87 24.77 12.36
N ALA A 136 38.40 24.63 13.60
CA ALA A 136 38.88 23.36 14.15
C ALA A 136 37.84 22.22 14.09
N TYR A 137 36.55 22.56 13.99
CA TYR A 137 35.44 21.62 13.82
C TYR A 137 35.45 20.87 12.48
N PHE A 138 35.91 21.50 11.39
CA PHE A 138 35.97 20.84 10.09
C PHE A 138 37.05 19.76 10.07
N ALA A 139 38.24 20.09 10.60
CA ALA A 139 39.34 19.16 10.73
C ALA A 139 38.98 17.98 11.64
N SER A 140 38.34 18.24 12.79
CA SER A 140 37.93 17.18 13.73
C SER A 140 36.87 16.25 13.14
N PHE A 141 35.95 16.76 12.31
CA PHE A 141 34.98 15.93 11.58
C PHE A 141 35.68 14.98 10.59
N PHE A 142 36.65 15.48 9.83
CA PHE A 142 37.39 14.68 8.86
C PHE A 142 38.24 13.60 9.55
N VAL A 143 38.92 13.97 10.65
CA VAL A 143 39.66 13.01 11.50
C VAL A 143 38.72 11.94 12.04
N ALA A 144 37.52 12.30 12.53
CA ALA A 144 36.54 11.34 13.03
C ALA A 144 36.09 10.32 11.96
N ILE A 145 35.92 10.75 10.70
CA ILE A 145 35.60 9.86 9.59
C ILE A 145 36.75 8.88 9.32
N ILE A 146 37.99 9.39 9.24
CA ILE A 146 39.18 8.56 9.01
C ILE A 146 39.34 7.52 10.12
N VAL A 147 39.20 7.93 11.39
CA VAL A 147 39.27 7.05 12.55
C VAL A 147 38.21 5.94 12.47
N GLN A 148 36.99 6.23 12.01
CA GLN A 148 35.96 5.20 11.82
C GLN A 148 36.31 4.19 10.72
N PHE A 149 36.89 4.65 9.61
CA PHE A 149 37.36 3.76 8.55
C PHE A 149 38.51 2.86 9.05
N LEU A 150 39.47 3.46 9.76
CA LEU A 150 40.58 2.75 10.40
C LEU A 150 40.06 1.72 11.42
N GLN A 151 39.13 2.11 12.29
CA GLN A 151 38.52 1.21 13.27
C GLN A 151 37.92 -0.02 12.59
N LYS A 152 37.12 0.15 11.53
CA LYS A 152 36.53 -0.97 10.79
C LYS A 152 37.61 -1.86 10.16
N ARG A 153 38.69 -1.28 9.63
CA ARG A 153 39.79 -2.03 9.01
C ARG A 153 40.61 -2.81 10.04
N VAL A 154 41.00 -2.17 11.15
CA VAL A 154 41.74 -2.80 12.25
C VAL A 154 40.92 -3.93 12.87
N THR A 155 39.62 -3.71 13.11
CA THR A 155 38.73 -4.75 13.66
C THR A 155 38.69 -6.00 12.78
N ASN A 156 38.54 -5.80 11.46
CA ASN A 156 38.45 -6.91 10.50
C ASN A 156 39.79 -7.64 10.28
N LEU A 157 40.92 -6.94 10.37
CA LEU A 157 42.23 -7.54 10.10
C LEU A 157 42.85 -8.20 11.33
N VAL A 158 42.68 -7.62 12.52
CA VAL A 158 43.37 -8.05 13.74
C VAL A 158 42.52 -9.00 14.58
N PHE A 159 41.21 -8.76 14.69
CA PHE A 159 40.38 -9.46 15.67
C PHE A 159 39.41 -10.49 15.07
N ILE A 160 39.01 -10.32 13.81
CA ILE A 160 38.02 -11.19 13.14
C ILE A 160 38.72 -12.37 12.45
N GLU A 161 38.14 -13.56 12.60
CA GLU A 161 38.61 -14.79 11.97
C GLU A 161 38.38 -14.79 10.45
N SER A 162 39.39 -15.17 9.65
CA SER A 162 39.38 -15.04 8.18
C SER A 162 38.22 -15.77 7.48
N ARG A 163 37.60 -16.76 8.13
CA ARG A 163 36.49 -17.55 7.58
C ARG A 163 35.10 -17.06 8.01
N THR A 164 35.00 -16.15 8.98
CA THR A 164 33.69 -15.67 9.46
C THR A 164 33.67 -14.15 9.66
N ARG A 165 32.48 -13.55 9.64
CA ARG A 165 32.33 -12.10 9.88
C ARG A 165 32.10 -11.73 11.35
N PHE A 166 32.13 -12.70 12.25
CA PHE A 166 31.66 -12.53 13.63
C PHE A 166 32.50 -13.24 14.70
N MET A 167 33.21 -14.32 14.36
CA MET A 167 34.04 -15.02 15.36
C MET A 167 35.34 -14.24 15.61
N ILE A 168 35.74 -14.19 16.88
CA ILE A 168 36.87 -13.38 17.38
C ILE A 168 37.98 -14.34 17.83
N TYR A 169 39.23 -14.08 17.42
CA TYR A 169 40.39 -14.87 17.86
C TYR A 169 40.76 -14.61 19.34
N HIS A 170 41.15 -13.37 19.68
CA HIS A 170 41.64 -13.02 21.01
C HIS A 170 40.66 -12.11 21.75
N ARG A 171 39.92 -12.66 22.71
CA ARG A 171 38.86 -11.93 23.44
C ARG A 171 39.39 -10.84 24.37
N ALA A 172 40.48 -11.10 25.09
CA ALA A 172 41.03 -10.14 26.06
C ALA A 172 41.51 -8.81 25.44
N PRO A 173 42.37 -8.79 24.39
CA PRO A 173 42.78 -7.55 23.76
C PRO A 173 41.63 -6.88 23.00
N PHE A 174 40.70 -7.66 22.46
CA PHE A 174 39.49 -7.11 21.84
C PHE A 174 38.65 -6.32 22.83
N LEU A 175 38.54 -6.76 24.09
CA LEU A 175 37.77 -6.06 25.11
C LEU A 175 38.37 -4.67 25.42
N HIS A 176 39.71 -4.57 25.51
CA HIS A 176 40.41 -3.32 25.73
C HIS A 176 40.27 -2.40 24.51
N TYR A 177 40.46 -2.95 23.31
CA TYR A 177 40.24 -2.25 22.05
C TYR A 177 38.80 -1.71 21.92
N TRP A 178 37.81 -2.52 22.32
CA TRP A 178 36.41 -2.13 22.29
C TRP A 178 36.14 -0.97 23.26
N TYR A 179 36.69 -1.01 24.47
CA TYR A 179 36.57 0.09 25.42
C TYR A 179 37.14 1.41 24.85
N PHE A 180 38.34 1.40 24.28
CA PHE A 180 38.92 2.59 23.65
C PHE A 180 38.12 3.08 22.45
N MET A 181 37.65 2.17 21.60
CA MET A 181 36.87 2.51 20.40
C MET A 181 35.44 2.97 20.70
N MET A 182 34.93 2.73 21.91
CA MET A 182 33.64 3.28 22.35
C MET A 182 33.66 4.83 22.32
N LEU A 183 34.75 5.44 22.79
CA LEU A 183 34.89 6.90 22.85
C LEU A 183 34.86 7.53 21.46
N THR A 184 35.58 6.95 20.50
CA THR A 184 35.61 7.44 19.10
C THR A 184 34.28 7.16 18.38
N SER A 185 33.57 6.11 18.76
CA SER A 185 32.26 5.76 18.21
C SER A 185 31.13 6.70 18.66
N MET A 186 31.30 7.43 19.77
CA MET A 186 30.32 8.41 20.26
C MET A 186 30.07 9.54 19.24
N THR A 187 31.11 10.02 18.57
CA THR A 187 30.98 11.06 17.52
C THR A 187 30.12 10.58 16.36
N LYS A 188 30.26 9.30 15.97
CA LYS A 188 29.43 8.68 14.93
C LYS A 188 27.97 8.61 15.35
N ALA A 189 27.71 8.27 16.61
CA ALA A 189 26.36 8.21 17.15
C ALA A 189 25.67 9.58 17.07
N LEU A 190 26.37 10.66 17.43
CA LEU A 190 25.87 12.03 17.33
C LEU A 190 25.53 12.40 15.88
N ILE A 191 26.44 12.14 14.93
CA ILE A 191 26.22 12.41 13.50
C ILE A 191 25.03 11.59 12.98
N SER A 192 24.95 10.30 13.34
CA SER A 192 23.85 9.43 12.94
C SER A 192 22.51 9.89 13.51
N TYR A 193 22.49 10.40 14.75
CA TYR A 193 21.30 10.96 15.37
C TYR A 193 20.83 12.22 14.62
N PHE A 194 21.75 13.15 14.33
CA PHE A 194 21.43 14.34 13.55
C PHE A 194 20.89 13.99 12.17
N LEU A 195 21.55 13.08 11.45
CA LEU A 195 21.08 12.60 10.14
C LEU A 195 19.73 11.89 10.23
N ARG A 196 19.45 11.17 11.32
CA ARG A 196 18.14 10.54 11.57
C ARG A 196 17.06 11.61 11.75
N THR A 197 17.31 12.64 12.55
CA THR A 197 16.37 13.75 12.78
C THR A 197 16.12 14.51 11.49
N LEU A 198 17.17 14.83 10.72
CA LEU A 198 17.04 15.49 9.42
C LEU A 198 16.24 14.64 8.42
N LYS A 199 16.51 13.33 8.35
CA LYS A 199 15.74 12.41 7.51
C LYS A 199 14.29 12.36 7.92
N LEU A 200 13.98 12.41 9.23
CA LEU A 200 12.60 12.40 9.71
C LEU A 200 11.88 13.70 9.31
N ALA A 201 12.53 14.84 9.55
CA ALA A 201 12.01 16.17 9.20
C ALA A 201 11.69 16.27 7.70
N LEU A 202 12.60 15.85 6.81
CA LEU A 202 12.38 15.92 5.36
C LEU A 202 11.46 14.82 4.80
N ARG A 203 11.27 13.71 5.53
CA ARG A 203 10.50 12.55 5.07
C ARG A 203 9.02 12.66 5.40
N TYR A 204 8.71 13.12 6.61
CA TYR A 204 7.34 13.34 7.08
C TYR A 204 6.43 14.12 6.11
N PRO A 205 6.88 15.20 5.44
CA PRO A 205 6.04 16.06 4.60
C PRO A 205 5.67 15.38 3.29
N MET A 206 6.62 14.66 2.70
CA MET A 206 6.40 13.84 1.51
C MET A 206 5.40 12.70 1.75
N TYR A 207 5.26 12.25 3.00
CA TYR A 207 4.25 11.26 3.39
C TYR A 207 2.98 11.87 3.97
N SER A 208 2.98 13.13 4.41
CA SER A 208 1.78 13.82 4.92
C SER A 208 0.65 13.90 3.89
N LEU A 209 1.01 14.02 2.60
CA LEU A 209 0.03 14.01 1.50
C LEU A 209 -0.54 12.61 1.20
N ARG A 210 0.01 11.55 1.80
CA ARG A 210 -0.28 10.16 1.46
C ARG A 210 -0.91 9.43 2.64
N VAL A 211 -2.04 8.80 2.36
CA VAL A 211 -2.83 8.06 3.36
C VAL A 211 -2.48 6.55 3.35
N ASP A 212 -1.84 6.07 2.28
CA ASP A 212 -1.52 4.65 2.08
C ASP A 212 -0.32 4.15 2.91
N ARG A 213 0.43 5.06 3.55
CA ARG A 213 1.58 4.72 4.38
C ARG A 213 1.43 5.29 5.77
N ASN A 214 1.72 4.45 6.76
CA ASN A 214 1.87 4.88 8.13
C ASN A 214 3.09 5.80 8.27
N ALA A 215 2.89 7.00 8.79
CA ALA A 215 3.99 7.89 9.15
C ALA A 215 4.71 7.40 10.42
N GLU A 216 3.99 6.67 11.27
CA GLU A 216 4.49 6.24 12.58
C GLU A 216 5.18 4.86 12.57
N THR A 217 5.72 4.48 13.74
CA THR A 217 6.27 3.13 13.92
C THR A 217 5.16 2.08 14.06
N TRP A 218 5.51 0.81 13.84
CA TRP A 218 4.55 -0.29 13.78
C TRP A 218 3.70 -0.51 15.04
N SER A 219 4.25 -0.16 16.21
CA SER A 219 3.56 -0.32 17.50
C SER A 219 2.44 0.70 17.70
N VAL A 220 2.61 1.93 17.21
CA VAL A 220 1.70 3.06 17.42
C VAL A 220 0.81 3.38 16.23
N ARG A 221 0.95 2.65 15.11
CA ARG A 221 0.18 2.78 13.86
C ARG A 221 -1.32 3.07 13.97
N ASN A 222 -1.98 2.64 15.05
CA ASN A 222 -3.39 2.94 15.27
C ASN A 222 -3.65 4.43 15.55
N GLY A 223 -2.63 5.23 15.87
CA GLY A 223 -2.72 6.68 16.01
C GLY A 223 -2.76 7.42 14.67
N ASP A 224 -2.30 6.81 13.58
CA ASP A 224 -2.37 7.38 12.23
C ASP A 224 -3.76 7.17 11.64
N ALA A 225 -4.64 8.15 11.85
CA ALA A 225 -6.01 8.16 11.34
C ALA A 225 -6.08 8.01 9.81
N GLY A 226 -5.06 8.48 9.08
CA GLY A 226 -4.95 8.30 7.65
C GLY A 226 -4.82 6.83 7.29
N PHE A 227 -3.77 6.22 7.82
CA PHE A 227 -3.45 4.84 7.52
C PHE A 227 -4.51 3.84 8.03
N THR A 228 -5.13 4.09 9.19
CA THR A 228 -6.21 3.25 9.71
C THR A 228 -7.44 3.30 8.81
N ALA A 229 -7.85 4.49 8.36
CA ALA A 229 -8.97 4.65 7.44
C ALA A 229 -8.72 3.97 6.09
N TYR A 230 -7.50 4.07 5.56
CA TYR A 230 -7.10 3.34 4.33
C TYR A 230 -7.17 1.83 4.51
N SER A 231 -6.70 1.34 5.65
CA SER A 231 -6.71 -0.09 5.98
C SER A 231 -8.15 -0.61 6.14
N GLY A 232 -9.03 0.18 6.77
CA GLY A 232 -10.47 -0.10 6.87
C GLY A 232 -11.15 -0.15 5.51
N MET A 233 -10.90 0.85 4.65
CA MET A 233 -11.43 0.88 3.28
C MET A 233 -11.06 -0.38 2.50
N ILE A 234 -9.78 -0.79 2.52
CA ILE A 234 -9.36 -1.99 1.77
C ILE A 234 -10.00 -3.26 2.34
N LEU A 235 -10.10 -3.36 3.66
CA LEU A 235 -10.70 -4.53 4.30
C LEU A 235 -12.20 -4.63 3.97
N ALA A 236 -12.92 -3.51 4.00
CA ALA A 236 -14.32 -3.46 3.59
C ALA A 236 -14.50 -3.82 2.11
N ASP A 237 -13.66 -3.28 1.22
CA ASP A 237 -13.70 -3.64 -0.21
C ASP A 237 -13.41 -5.14 -0.43
N HIS A 238 -12.47 -5.70 0.32
CA HIS A 238 -12.19 -7.13 0.24
C HIS A 238 -13.37 -7.99 0.70
N GLU A 239 -14.03 -7.65 1.79
CA GLU A 239 -15.11 -8.45 2.36
C GLU A 239 -16.38 -8.38 1.50
N TYR A 240 -16.77 -7.20 1.03
CA TYR A 240 -18.01 -6.99 0.28
C TYR A 240 -17.87 -7.16 -1.23
N ASN A 241 -16.72 -6.79 -1.81
CA ASN A 241 -16.49 -6.81 -3.27
C ASN A 241 -15.50 -7.89 -3.71
N ASN A 242 -15.42 -9.01 -2.99
CA ASN A 242 -14.56 -10.12 -3.40
C ASN A 242 -15.04 -10.70 -4.76
N PRO A 243 -14.25 -10.58 -5.85
CA PRO A 243 -14.69 -11.02 -7.16
C PRO A 243 -14.93 -12.53 -7.24
N ILE A 244 -14.21 -13.33 -6.44
CA ILE A 244 -14.38 -14.78 -6.41
C ILE A 244 -15.72 -15.15 -5.79
N ALA A 245 -16.08 -14.49 -4.67
CA ALA A 245 -17.35 -14.72 -3.99
C ALA A 245 -18.53 -14.24 -4.84
N LEU A 246 -18.41 -13.07 -5.47
CA LEU A 246 -19.45 -12.53 -6.36
C LEU A 246 -19.68 -13.44 -7.57
N ALA A 247 -18.61 -13.89 -8.25
CA ALA A 247 -18.73 -14.82 -9.37
C ALA A 247 -19.33 -16.17 -8.94
N PHE A 248 -18.99 -16.66 -7.74
CA PHE A 248 -19.57 -17.88 -7.18
C PHE A 248 -21.08 -17.74 -6.93
N ILE A 249 -21.50 -16.63 -6.30
CA ILE A 249 -22.92 -16.33 -6.05
C ILE A 249 -23.67 -16.18 -7.38
N GLU A 250 -23.10 -15.51 -8.37
CA GLU A 250 -23.67 -15.35 -9.71
C GLU A 250 -23.89 -16.72 -10.38
N CYS A 251 -22.90 -17.61 -10.31
CA CYS A 251 -23.03 -18.98 -10.82
C CYS A 251 -24.16 -19.76 -10.13
N ILE A 252 -24.29 -19.61 -8.79
CA ILE A 252 -25.38 -20.26 -8.04
C ILE A 252 -26.73 -19.68 -8.45
N LEU A 253 -26.84 -18.35 -8.54
CA LEU A 253 -28.09 -17.68 -8.89
C LEU A 253 -28.57 -18.09 -10.27
N ASP A 254 -27.66 -18.17 -11.24
CA ASP A 254 -27.92 -18.69 -12.58
C ASP A 254 -28.40 -20.15 -12.57
N CYS A 255 -27.79 -21.01 -11.75
CA CYS A 255 -28.26 -22.39 -11.61
C CYS A 255 -29.67 -22.46 -11.04
N ILE A 256 -29.98 -21.66 -10.02
CA ILE A 256 -31.28 -21.60 -9.38
C ILE A 256 -32.34 -21.10 -10.37
N LEU A 257 -32.07 -20.00 -11.08
CA LEU A 257 -33.00 -19.45 -12.08
C LEU A 257 -33.32 -20.45 -13.19
N ARG A 258 -32.30 -21.14 -13.71
CA ARG A 258 -32.50 -22.21 -14.72
C ARG A 258 -33.28 -23.40 -14.17
N SER A 259 -33.17 -23.69 -12.87
CA SER A 259 -33.96 -24.73 -12.22
C SER A 259 -35.43 -24.33 -12.12
N PHE A 260 -35.71 -23.07 -11.76
CA PHE A 260 -37.08 -22.54 -11.71
C PHE A 260 -37.76 -22.54 -13.08
N GLN A 261 -37.05 -22.15 -14.14
CA GLN A 261 -37.60 -22.12 -15.51
C GLN A 261 -37.97 -23.52 -16.05
N LYS A 262 -37.33 -24.59 -15.55
CA LYS A 262 -37.65 -25.98 -15.93
C LYS A 262 -38.87 -26.55 -15.20
N SER A 263 -39.28 -25.94 -14.09
CA SER A 263 -40.48 -26.37 -13.36
C SER A 263 -41.75 -25.86 -14.05
N PRO A 264 -42.72 -26.72 -14.41
CA PRO A 264 -43.95 -26.32 -15.07
C PRO A 264 -44.89 -25.49 -14.15
N LEU A 265 -44.57 -25.38 -12.86
CA LEU A 265 -45.30 -24.57 -11.88
C LEU A 265 -44.87 -23.08 -11.87
N SER A 266 -43.75 -22.72 -12.52
CA SER A 266 -43.23 -21.34 -12.54
C SER A 266 -44.05 -20.37 -13.41
N LYS A 267 -44.88 -20.89 -14.32
CA LYS A 267 -45.80 -20.06 -15.13
C LYS A 267 -46.87 -19.35 -14.28
N TYR A 268 -47.21 -19.89 -13.10
CA TYR A 268 -48.22 -19.30 -12.21
C TYR A 268 -47.61 -18.42 -11.11
N PHE A 269 -46.38 -18.67 -10.67
CA PHE A 269 -45.82 -17.95 -9.52
C PHE A 269 -45.14 -16.61 -9.86
N ILE A 270 -44.68 -16.41 -11.11
CA ILE A 270 -43.97 -15.17 -11.49
C ILE A 270 -44.92 -14.00 -11.80
N PHE A 271 -46.21 -14.26 -12.04
CA PHE A 271 -47.23 -13.20 -12.23
C PHE A 271 -48.04 -12.87 -10.97
N GLY A 272 -47.73 -13.51 -9.83
CA GLY A 272 -48.29 -13.18 -8.52
C GLY A 272 -47.61 -11.97 -7.86
N ASP A 273 -47.97 -10.78 -8.32
CA ASP A 273 -48.16 -9.56 -7.52
C ASP A 273 -47.06 -8.97 -6.62
N HIS A 274 -45.77 -9.10 -6.96
CA HIS A 274 -44.78 -8.15 -6.41
C HIS A 274 -43.76 -7.69 -7.45
N LYS A 275 -44.02 -6.51 -8.03
CA LYS A 275 -43.06 -5.68 -8.78
C LYS A 275 -41.87 -5.29 -7.90
N ARG A 276 -40.87 -6.17 -7.74
CA ARG A 276 -39.51 -5.73 -7.43
C ARG A 276 -38.80 -5.47 -8.76
N LYS A 277 -38.54 -4.19 -9.04
CA LYS A 277 -37.86 -3.71 -10.25
C LYS A 277 -36.51 -4.44 -10.38
N LEU A 278 -36.40 -5.38 -11.31
CA LEU A 278 -35.09 -5.81 -11.79
C LEU A 278 -34.37 -4.61 -12.42
N CYS A 279 -33.05 -4.56 -12.32
CA CYS A 279 -32.26 -3.54 -12.99
C CYS A 279 -32.39 -3.64 -14.52
N GLU A 280 -32.29 -2.50 -15.19
CA GLU A 280 -32.59 -2.34 -16.62
C GLU A 280 -31.77 -3.27 -17.53
N TYR A 281 -30.55 -3.62 -17.09
CA TYR A 281 -29.68 -4.58 -17.78
C TYR A 281 -30.28 -6.00 -17.83
N HIS A 282 -30.87 -6.49 -16.74
CA HIS A 282 -31.46 -7.83 -16.67
C HIS A 282 -32.81 -7.93 -17.41
N ILE A 283 -33.56 -6.84 -17.52
CA ILE A 283 -34.81 -6.79 -18.31
C ILE A 283 -34.51 -6.94 -19.80
N LYS A 284 -33.42 -6.34 -20.28
CA LYS A 284 -33.06 -6.35 -21.71
C LYS A 284 -32.55 -7.72 -22.17
N SER A 285 -31.82 -8.43 -21.30
CA SER A 285 -31.35 -9.80 -21.57
C SER A 285 -32.50 -10.82 -21.58
N SER A 286 -33.44 -10.70 -20.63
CA SER A 286 -34.57 -11.63 -20.51
C SER A 286 -35.56 -11.54 -21.68
N HIS A 287 -35.86 -10.33 -22.18
CA HIS A 287 -36.74 -10.15 -23.34
C HIS A 287 -36.18 -10.76 -24.63
N ASN A 288 -34.86 -10.76 -24.82
CA ASN A 288 -34.22 -11.35 -26.00
C ASN A 288 -34.22 -12.89 -25.96
N LEU A 289 -34.10 -13.48 -24.76
CA LEU A 289 -34.20 -14.94 -24.58
C LEU A 289 -35.63 -15.45 -24.82
N ILE A 290 -36.64 -14.75 -24.30
CA ILE A 290 -38.06 -15.13 -24.44
C ILE A 290 -38.53 -15.08 -25.90
N LYS A 291 -38.04 -14.12 -26.70
CA LYS A 291 -38.38 -14.04 -28.13
C LYS A 291 -37.81 -15.21 -28.94
N SER A 292 -36.70 -15.80 -28.49
CA SER A 292 -36.05 -16.93 -29.16
C SER A 292 -36.71 -18.30 -28.86
N GLU A 293 -37.25 -18.48 -27.65
CA GLU A 293 -37.92 -19.73 -27.25
C GLU A 293 -39.34 -19.84 -27.81
N ASN A 294 -40.07 -18.72 -27.92
CA ASN A 294 -41.43 -18.73 -28.47
C ASN A 294 -41.50 -19.05 -29.97
N LEU A 295 -40.41 -18.87 -30.73
CA LEU A 295 -40.35 -19.29 -32.13
C LEU A 295 -40.10 -20.80 -32.31
N LYS A 296 -39.63 -21.51 -31.27
CA LYS A 296 -39.28 -22.95 -31.37
C LYS A 296 -40.36 -23.89 -30.83
N ASN A 297 -41.26 -23.42 -29.98
CA ASN A 297 -42.18 -24.29 -29.22
C ASN A 297 -43.58 -24.46 -29.83
N ASN A 298 -43.81 -24.02 -31.08
CA ASN A 298 -45.11 -24.15 -31.75
C ASN A 298 -45.31 -25.47 -32.52
N SER A 299 -44.51 -26.51 -32.27
CA SER A 299 -44.83 -27.85 -32.76
C SER A 299 -44.75 -28.89 -31.65
N THR A 300 -45.67 -29.86 -31.74
CA THR A 300 -45.84 -31.08 -30.92
C THR A 300 -46.49 -30.95 -29.53
N LYS A 301 -47.80 -31.25 -29.52
CA LYS A 301 -48.55 -31.86 -28.41
C LYS A 301 -48.00 -33.26 -28.13
N ASP A 302 -48.00 -33.70 -26.86
CA ASP A 302 -48.83 -34.84 -26.44
C ASP A 302 -48.58 -35.29 -24.99
N SER A 303 -49.69 -35.60 -24.36
CA SER A 303 -49.92 -35.82 -22.95
C SER A 303 -49.89 -37.31 -22.58
N ILE A 304 -48.71 -37.94 -22.56
CA ILE A 304 -48.45 -39.24 -21.90
C ILE A 304 -46.99 -39.24 -21.42
N LYS A 305 -46.67 -38.56 -20.31
CA LYS A 305 -45.26 -38.44 -19.87
C LYS A 305 -45.01 -38.24 -18.37
N LYS A 306 -46.00 -38.46 -17.49
CA LYS A 306 -45.88 -38.12 -16.06
C LYS A 306 -45.24 -39.21 -15.19
N THR A 307 -45.35 -40.50 -15.53
CA THR A 307 -44.74 -41.58 -14.73
C THR A 307 -43.31 -41.93 -15.16
N SER A 308 -42.97 -41.68 -16.43
CA SER A 308 -41.62 -41.89 -16.97
C SER A 308 -40.66 -40.71 -16.70
N SER A 309 -41.18 -39.54 -16.33
CA SER A 309 -40.38 -38.35 -16.02
C SER A 309 -39.68 -38.50 -14.67
N ASP A 310 -40.40 -38.94 -13.65
CA ASP A 310 -39.91 -38.93 -12.26
C ASP A 310 -38.80 -39.96 -12.05
N VAL A 311 -38.95 -41.16 -12.63
CA VAL A 311 -37.90 -42.21 -12.61
C VAL A 311 -36.66 -41.80 -13.42
N LYS A 312 -36.83 -41.10 -14.55
CA LYS A 312 -35.71 -40.56 -15.34
C LYS A 312 -35.03 -39.40 -14.62
N GLU A 313 -35.80 -38.57 -13.92
CA GLU A 313 -35.27 -37.45 -13.15
C GLU A 313 -34.44 -37.95 -11.96
N GLU A 314 -34.92 -38.95 -11.21
CA GLU A 314 -34.16 -39.61 -10.14
C GLU A 314 -32.87 -40.27 -10.65
N GLN A 315 -32.91 -40.98 -11.77
CA GLN A 315 -31.72 -41.57 -12.39
C GLN A 315 -30.72 -40.48 -12.83
N THR A 316 -31.18 -39.35 -13.37
CA THR A 316 -30.31 -38.24 -13.75
C THR A 316 -29.70 -37.53 -12.54
N VAL A 317 -30.44 -37.43 -11.43
CA VAL A 317 -29.94 -36.88 -10.15
C VAL A 317 -28.89 -37.81 -9.56
N SER A 318 -29.12 -39.13 -9.57
CA SER A 318 -28.15 -40.14 -9.14
C SER A 318 -26.86 -40.09 -9.97
N SER A 319 -26.97 -40.00 -11.30
CA SER A 319 -25.83 -39.83 -12.22
C SER A 319 -25.03 -38.54 -11.94
N ARG A 320 -25.72 -37.41 -11.71
CA ARG A 320 -25.07 -36.14 -11.33
C ARG A 320 -24.36 -36.24 -9.98
N ARG A 321 -24.96 -36.89 -8.99
CA ARG A 321 -24.35 -37.13 -7.67
C ARG A 321 -23.10 -37.99 -7.80
N ALA A 322 -23.14 -39.06 -8.59
CA ALA A 322 -21.98 -39.91 -8.85
C ALA A 322 -20.84 -39.09 -9.48
N ARG A 323 -21.13 -38.28 -10.50
CA ARG A 323 -20.13 -37.40 -11.14
C ARG A 323 -19.52 -36.38 -10.15
N ASN A 324 -20.33 -35.77 -9.29
CA ASN A 324 -19.83 -34.83 -8.27
C ASN A 324 -18.90 -35.53 -7.26
N ARG A 325 -19.20 -36.78 -6.87
CA ARG A 325 -18.31 -37.59 -6.02
C ARG A 325 -16.96 -37.86 -6.70
N TRP A 326 -16.96 -38.15 -8.00
CA TRP A 326 -15.71 -38.31 -8.77
C TRP A 326 -14.91 -37.02 -8.86
N PHE A 327 -15.55 -35.86 -9.13
CA PHE A 327 -14.85 -34.57 -9.13
C PHE A 327 -14.26 -34.23 -7.76
N LEU A 328 -14.97 -34.55 -6.68
CA LEU A 328 -14.46 -34.38 -5.32
C LEU A 328 -13.23 -35.25 -5.08
N ALA A 329 -13.30 -36.54 -5.42
CA ALA A 329 -12.17 -37.47 -5.28
C ALA A 329 -10.95 -37.00 -6.07
N TYR A 330 -11.15 -36.60 -7.33
CA TYR A 330 -10.08 -36.04 -8.18
C TYR A 330 -9.43 -34.79 -7.55
N THR A 331 -10.24 -33.89 -6.99
CA THR A 331 -9.73 -32.68 -6.32
C THR A 331 -8.92 -33.03 -5.08
N LEU A 332 -9.37 -33.98 -4.25
CA LEU A 332 -8.68 -34.38 -3.02
C LEU A 332 -7.38 -35.15 -3.27
N VAL A 333 -7.33 -35.97 -4.33
CA VAL A 333 -6.09 -36.68 -4.73
C VAL A 333 -5.01 -35.68 -5.14
N ASN A 334 -5.38 -34.64 -5.88
CA ASN A 334 -4.43 -33.62 -6.35
C ASN A 334 -4.08 -32.55 -5.31
N ASN A 335 -4.81 -32.47 -4.19
CA ASN A 335 -4.60 -31.47 -3.14
C ASN A 335 -4.56 -32.13 -1.75
N PRO A 336 -3.43 -32.76 -1.37
CA PRO A 336 -3.36 -33.57 -0.15
C PRO A 336 -3.55 -32.76 1.14
N GLN A 337 -3.21 -31.46 1.14
CA GLN A 337 -3.41 -30.58 2.30
C GLN A 337 -4.90 -30.39 2.62
N LEU A 338 -5.75 -30.24 1.59
CA LEU A 338 -7.20 -30.10 1.77
C LEU A 338 -7.85 -31.35 2.38
N ARG A 339 -7.24 -32.52 2.19
CA ARG A 339 -7.71 -33.77 2.83
C ARG A 339 -7.57 -33.70 4.35
N ALA A 340 -6.43 -33.21 4.84
CA ALA A 340 -6.18 -33.06 6.28
C ALA A 340 -7.07 -31.98 6.89
N ASP A 341 -7.27 -30.86 6.20
CA ASP A 341 -8.12 -29.77 6.68
C ASP A 341 -9.60 -30.18 6.74
N ARG A 342 -10.09 -30.87 5.71
CA ARG A 342 -11.46 -31.41 5.69
C ARG A 342 -11.74 -32.39 6.83
N GLN A 343 -10.80 -33.29 7.11
CA GLN A 343 -10.95 -34.25 8.22
C GLN A 343 -11.03 -33.52 9.57
N ARG A 344 -10.27 -32.43 9.74
CA ARG A 344 -10.34 -31.60 10.96
C ARG A 344 -11.68 -30.91 11.12
N GLU A 345 -12.20 -30.28 10.05
CA GLU A 345 -13.52 -29.63 10.09
C GLU A 345 -14.65 -30.63 10.38
N GLU A 346 -14.61 -31.83 9.78
CA GLU A 346 -15.61 -32.88 10.03
C GLU A 346 -15.60 -33.34 11.51
N ILE A 347 -14.42 -33.38 12.16
CA ILE A 347 -14.27 -33.69 13.59
C ILE A 347 -14.79 -32.53 14.47
N GLU A 348 -14.47 -31.28 14.14
CA GLU A 348 -14.94 -30.11 14.91
C GLU A 348 -16.48 -29.98 14.88
N ILE A 349 -17.11 -30.27 13.74
CA ILE A 349 -18.57 -30.28 13.62
C ILE A 349 -19.18 -31.35 14.52
N GLN A 350 -18.60 -32.55 14.58
CA GLN A 350 -19.09 -33.63 15.45
C GLN A 350 -19.04 -33.24 16.93
N ILE A 351 -17.93 -32.62 17.37
CA ILE A 351 -17.74 -32.18 18.76
C ILE A 351 -18.68 -31.03 19.15
N THR A 352 -19.10 -30.17 18.21
CA THR A 352 -20.03 -29.06 18.50
C THR A 352 -21.51 -29.47 18.43
N THR A 353 -21.81 -30.63 17.85
CA THR A 353 -23.19 -31.17 17.76
C THR A 353 -23.53 -32.18 18.85
N GLU A 354 -22.54 -32.67 19.61
CA GLU A 354 -22.71 -33.40 20.88
C GLU A 354 -22.74 -32.41 22.06
#